data_AF-A0A2E2V134-F1
#
_entry.id   AF-A0A2E2V134-F1
#
_cell.length_a   1.000
_cell.length_b   1.000
_cell.length_c   1.000
_cell.angle_alpha   90.00
_cell.angle_beta   90.00
_cell.angle_gamma   90.00
#
_symmetry.space_group_name_H-M   'P 1'
#
loop_
_entity.id
_entity.type
_entity.pdbx_description
1 polymer ?
#
loop_
_entity_poly.entity_id
_entity_poly.type
_entity_poly.pdbx_seq_one_letter_code
_entity_poly.pdbx_strand_id
1 'polypeptide(L)' 'MSDKKKLEEERKEIITKMLKIQKEFMELERKDGITEKDIHHNPTGIVKEYKEEHEKLANRLVDIAHELKGSIRT' A
#
# COMPACT_ATOMS: atom_id res chain seq x y z
N MET A 1 1.14 27.59 2.92
CA MET A 1 0.81 26.25 3.48
C MET A 1 1.93 25.32 3.04
N SER A 2 2.91 25.04 3.90
CA SER A 2 4.15 24.35 3.53
C SER A 2 3.90 22.99 2.88
N ASP A 3 4.66 22.65 1.85
CA ASP A 3 4.59 21.38 1.11
C ASP A 3 4.64 20.15 2.05
N LYS A 4 5.33 20.26 3.20
CA LYS A 4 5.32 19.26 4.27
C LYS A 4 3.91 18.89 4.77
N LYS A 5 2.99 19.85 4.90
CA LYS A 5 1.65 19.59 5.41
C LYS A 5 0.82 18.77 4.41
N LYS A 6 0.99 19.04 3.10
CA LYS A 6 0.38 18.22 2.04
C LYS A 6 0.95 16.80 2.04
N LEU A 7 2.27 16.66 2.18
CA LEU A 7 2.94 15.36 2.27
C LEU A 7 2.49 14.55 3.50
N GLU A 8 2.26 15.20 4.65
CA GLU A 8 1.71 14.53 5.83
C GLU A 8 0.25 14.07 5.65
N GLU A 9 -0.58 14.84 4.95
CA GLU A 9 -1.95 14.41 4.60
C GLU A 9 -1.93 13.25 3.60
N GLU A 10 -1.12 13.33 2.55
CA GLU A 10 -0.97 12.26 1.55
C GLU A 10 -0.46 10.95 2.20
N ARG A 11 0.49 11.05 3.13
CA ARG A 11 0.94 9.90 3.93
C ARG A 11 -0.20 9.26 4.71
N LYS A 12 -1.05 10.06 5.35
CA LYS A 12 -2.21 9.54 6.10
C LYS A 12 -3.20 8.85 5.17
N GLU A 13 -3.51 9.45 4.02
CA GLU A 13 -4.39 8.85 3.01
C GLU A 13 -3.86 7.51 2.50
N ILE A 14 -2.56 7.42 2.24
CA ILE A 14 -1.90 6.18 1.82
C ILE A 14 -2.03 5.11 2.90
N ILE A 15 -1.75 5.44 4.16
CA ILE A 15 -1.90 4.50 5.27
C ILE A 15 -3.36 4.02 5.38
N THR A 16 -4.33 4.92 5.26
CA THR A 16 -5.75 4.55 5.26
C THR A 16 -6.11 3.62 4.12
N LYS A 17 -5.60 3.87 2.91
CA LYS A 17 -5.79 2.97 1.75
C LYS A 17 -5.15 1.61 1.97
N MET A 18 -3.93 1.55 2.49
CA MET A 18 -3.24 0.29 2.78
C MET A 18 -4.01 -0.54 3.82
N LEU A 19 -4.53 0.09 4.89
CA LEU A 19 -5.36 -0.59 5.88
C LEU A 19 -6.67 -1.11 5.28
N LYS A 20 -7.27 -0.36 4.35
CA LYS A 20 -8.49 -0.78 3.65
C LYS A 20 -8.21 -2.00 2.77
N ILE A 21 -7.13 -1.96 1.98
CA ILE A 21 -6.68 -3.08 1.14
C ILE A 21 -6.42 -4.32 1.99
N GLN A 22 -5.71 -4.19 3.12
CA GLN A 22 -5.48 -5.32 4.03
C GLN A 22 -6.78 -5.89 4.59
N LYS A 23 -7.76 -5.03 4.89
CA LYS A 23 -9.07 -5.47 5.36
C LYS A 23 -9.87 -6.19 4.28
N GLU A 24 -9.91 -5.63 3.07
CA GLU A 24 -10.54 -6.27 1.91
C GLU A 24 -9.84 -7.61 1.59
N PHE A 25 -8.53 -7.68 1.76
CA PHE A 25 -7.75 -8.91 1.61
C PHE A 25 -8.16 -9.97 2.65
N MET A 26 -8.28 -9.60 3.93
CA MET A 26 -8.77 -10.51 4.97
C MET A 26 -10.22 -10.98 4.72
N GLU A 27 -11.07 -10.13 4.13
CA GLU A 27 -12.43 -10.52 3.75
C GLU A 27 -12.44 -11.50 2.58
N LEU A 28 -11.56 -11.31 1.58
CA LEU A 28 -11.36 -12.25 0.48
C LEU A 28 -10.81 -13.59 0.98
N GLU A 29 -9.82 -13.58 1.87
CA GLU A 29 -9.31 -14.79 2.51
C GLU A 29 -10.42 -15.53 3.27
N ARG A 30 -11.27 -14.81 4.01
CA ARG A 30 -12.44 -15.43 4.69
C ARG A 30 -13.50 -15.96 3.75
N LYS A 31 -13.72 -15.31 2.60
CA LYS A 31 -14.81 -15.64 1.67
C LYS A 31 -14.45 -16.78 0.73
N ASP A 32 -13.26 -16.73 0.14
CA ASP A 32 -12.77 -17.71 -0.84
C ASP A 32 -11.80 -18.74 -0.24
N GLY A 33 -11.38 -18.57 1.02
CA GLY A 33 -10.39 -19.44 1.67
C GLY A 33 -8.97 -19.25 1.15
N ILE A 34 -8.71 -18.17 0.39
CA ILE A 34 -7.42 -17.88 -0.25
C ILE A 34 -6.44 -17.35 0.80
N THR A 35 -5.43 -18.13 1.15
CA THR A 35 -4.45 -17.72 2.16
C THR A 35 -3.31 -16.89 1.56
N GLU A 36 -2.60 -16.14 2.41
CA GLU A 36 -1.37 -15.42 2.03
C GLU A 36 -0.34 -16.28 1.27
N LYS A 37 -0.28 -17.60 1.54
CA LYS A 37 0.58 -18.54 0.82
C LYS A 37 0.15 -18.78 -0.63
N ASP A 38 -1.16 -18.75 -0.91
CA ASP A 38 -1.72 -18.88 -2.25
C ASP A 38 -1.47 -17.63 -3.09
N ILE A 39 -1.52 -16.44 -2.47
CA ILE A 39 -1.13 -15.16 -3.11
C ILE A 39 0.31 -15.23 -3.64
N HIS A 40 1.22 -15.79 -2.85
CA HIS A 40 2.64 -15.84 -3.19
C HIS A 40 2.97 -16.90 -4.23
N HIS A 41 2.20 -18.00 -4.29
CA HIS A 41 2.42 -19.08 -5.26
C HIS A 41 1.75 -18.82 -6.61
N ASN A 42 0.56 -18.23 -6.65
CA ASN A 42 -0.13 -17.93 -7.91
C ASN A 42 -1.12 -16.76 -7.75
N PRO A 43 -0.64 -15.50 -7.79
CA PRO A 43 -1.52 -14.35 -7.66
C PRO A 43 -2.35 -14.21 -8.95
N THR A 44 -3.55 -14.79 -8.94
CA THR A 44 -4.52 -14.68 -10.04
C THR A 44 -5.70 -13.80 -9.65
N GLY A 45 -6.03 -12.84 -10.52
CA GLY A 45 -7.17 -11.94 -10.34
C GLY A 45 -6.95 -10.85 -9.29
N ILE A 46 -7.97 -10.65 -8.47
CA ILE A 46 -8.10 -9.56 -7.48
C ILE A 46 -6.88 -9.45 -6.55
N VAL A 47 -6.29 -10.59 -6.19
CA VAL A 47 -5.12 -10.69 -5.30
C VAL A 47 -3.87 -10.05 -5.90
N LYS A 48 -3.66 -10.19 -7.21
CA LYS A 48 -2.51 -9.59 -7.90
C LYS A 48 -2.64 -8.07 -7.94
N GLU A 49 -3.84 -7.58 -8.25
CA GLU A 49 -4.15 -6.15 -8.25
C GLU A 49 -3.92 -5.54 -6.87
N TYR A 50 -4.34 -6.22 -5.79
CA TYR A 50 -4.08 -5.76 -4.42
C TYR A 50 -2.60 -5.70 -4.08
N LYS A 51 -1.81 -6.70 -4.49
CA LYS A 51 -0.37 -6.70 -4.26
C LYS A 51 0.30 -5.55 -5.01
N GLU A 52 -0.02 -5.36 -6.29
CA GLU A 52 0.53 -4.27 -7.11
C GLU A 52 0.14 -2.90 -6.56
N GLU A 53 -1.13 -2.72 -6.14
CA GLU A 53 -1.61 -1.48 -5.55
C GLU A 53 -0.93 -1.18 -4.20
N HIS A 54 -0.76 -2.21 -3.36
CA HIS A 54 -0.03 -2.09 -2.10
C HIS A 54 1.45 -1.75 -2.31
N GLU A 55 2.14 -2.39 -3.26
CA GLU A 55 3.53 -2.05 -3.61
C GLU A 55 3.66 -0.61 -4.13
N LYS A 56 2.71 -0.17 -4.95
CA LYS A 56 2.69 1.21 -5.46
C LYS A 56 2.49 2.23 -4.34
N LEU A 57 1.59 1.96 -3.41
CA LEU A 57 1.35 2.78 -2.23
C LEU A 57 2.55 2.81 -1.28
N ALA A 58 3.20 1.66 -1.07
CA ALA A 58 4.40 1.54 -0.25
C ALA A 58 5.57 2.34 -0.86
N ASN A 59 5.79 2.23 -2.18
CA ASN A 59 6.80 3.04 -2.88
C ASN A 59 6.52 4.53 -2.73
N ARG A 60 5.26 4.96 -2.87
CA ARG A 60 4.88 6.37 -2.68
C ARG A 60 5.10 6.84 -1.25
N LEU A 61 4.89 5.99 -0.25
CA LEU A 61 5.18 6.30 1.16
C LEU A 61 6.68 6.55 1.40
N VAL A 62 7.54 5.76 0.73
CA VAL A 62 9.01 5.96 0.74
C VAL A 62 9.39 7.24 0.01
N ASP A 63 8.75 7.49 -1.14
CA ASP A 63 8.58 8.77 -1.83
C ASP A 63 8.54 9.97 -0.87
N ILE A 64 7.41 10.00 -0.17
CA ILE A 64 7.05 11.04 0.79
C ILE A 64 8.05 11.10 1.96
N ALA A 65 8.53 9.95 2.44
CA ALA A 65 9.53 9.91 3.51
C ALA A 65 10.86 10.55 3.08
N HIS A 66 11.29 10.32 1.83
CA HIS A 66 12.47 10.97 1.26
C HIS A 66 12.27 12.46 1.07
N GLU A 67 11.12 12.89 0.54
CA GLU A 67 10.80 14.32 0.38
C GLU A 67 10.70 15.06 1.72
N LEU A 68 10.10 14.43 2.75
CA LEU A 68 10.01 15.00 4.10
C LEU A 68 11.36 15.09 4.80
N LYS A 69 12.23 14.08 4.62
CA LYS A 69 13.57 14.01 5.21
C LYS A 69 14.62 14.80 4.41
N GLY A 70 14.32 15.18 3.17
CA GLY A 70 15.23 15.89 2.28
C GLY A 70 16.39 15.02 1.75
N SER A 71 16.22 13.69 1.69
CA SER A 71 17.29 12.78 1.26
C SER A 71 17.22 12.54 -0.24
N ILE A 72 18.26 12.97 -0.96
CA ILE A 72 18.44 12.68 -2.39
C ILE A 72 18.67 11.18 -2.54
N ARG A 73 17.81 10.52 -3.35
CA ARG A 73 18.01 9.13 -3.76
C ARG A 73 19.28 9.09 -4.62
N THR A 74 20.39 8.65 -4.04
CA THR A 74 21.65 8.36 -4.74
C THR A 74 21.77 6.86 -4.95
#